data_AF-A0A969YWY8-F1
#
_entry.id   AF-A0A969YWY8-F1
#
_cell.length_a   1.000
_cell.length_b   1.000
_cell.length_c   1.000
_cell.angle_alpha   90.00
_cell.angle_beta   90.00
_cell.angle_gamma   90.00
#
_symmetry.space_group_name_H-M   'P 1'
#
loop_
_entity.id
_entity.type
_entity.pdbx_description
1 polymer ?
#
loop_
_entity_poly.entity_id
_entity_poly.type
_entity_poly.pdbx_seq_one_letter_code
_entity_poly.pdbx_strand_id
1 'polypeptide(L)'
;MDGEQRKSDDFREIAESLYKENYKHVYKVVFFAVHEKSSADDLVQEAFYKAFKNIDQLSDGKKFKAWVTAIAINLCRNHMKVRKNKELPLEHLGEHTPDESAEKQFMQNLVRSEIEGIFKELNYEEKEIILLKYHFGFTSKEIAEYYKISMENVNVKLFRAKNKFKEKHQRQSGKGA
;
A
#
# COMPACT_ATOMS: atom_id res chain seq x y z
N MET A 1 -37.73 18.63 7.78
CA MET A 1 -37.57 17.17 7.64
C MET A 1 -36.93 16.83 6.29
N ASP A 2 -37.56 17.14 5.15
CA ASP A 2 -37.06 16.76 3.81
C ASP A 2 -35.60 17.18 3.51
N GLY A 3 -35.17 18.36 3.98
CA GLY A 3 -33.82 18.88 3.74
C GLY A 3 -32.69 18.18 4.51
N GLU A 4 -32.96 17.56 5.66
CA GLU A 4 -31.98 16.76 6.39
C GLU A 4 -31.89 15.35 5.82
N GLN A 5 -33.04 14.76 5.49
CA GLN A 5 -33.13 13.45 4.84
C GLN A 5 -32.34 13.46 3.52
N ARG A 6 -32.56 14.47 2.68
CA ARG A 6 -31.86 14.63 1.40
C ARG A 6 -30.33 14.73 1.56
N LYS A 7 -29.83 15.53 2.52
CA LYS A 7 -28.38 15.61 2.81
C LYS A 7 -27.78 14.30 3.31
N SER A 8 -28.53 13.53 4.10
CA SER A 8 -28.12 12.20 4.54
C SER A 8 -27.98 11.24 3.36
N ASP A 9 -28.92 11.29 2.42
CA ASP A 9 -28.93 10.39 1.26
C ASP A 9 -27.89 10.81 0.21
N ASP A 10 -27.70 12.12 -0.04
CA ASP A 10 -26.59 12.66 -0.85
C ASP A 10 -25.22 12.19 -0.32
N PHE A 11 -25.01 12.22 1.02
CA PHE A 11 -23.77 11.74 1.64
C PHE A 11 -23.57 10.23 1.47
N ARG A 12 -24.64 9.43 1.56
CA ARG A 12 -24.58 7.98 1.38
C ARG A 12 -24.16 7.60 -0.03
N GLU A 13 -24.72 8.25 -1.05
CA GLU A 13 -24.34 7.99 -2.45
C GLU A 13 -22.86 8.31 -2.71
N ILE A 14 -22.37 9.44 -2.20
CA ILE A 14 -20.94 9.82 -2.29
C ILE A 14 -20.06 8.80 -1.56
N ALA A 15 -20.42 8.40 -0.34
CA ALA A 15 -19.66 7.41 0.42
C ALA A 15 -19.63 6.03 -0.28
N GLU A 16 -20.75 5.61 -0.90
CA GLU A 16 -20.80 4.38 -1.69
C GLU A 16 -19.93 4.43 -2.95
N SER A 17 -19.91 5.54 -3.70
CA SER A 17 -19.02 5.73 -4.86
C SER A 17 -17.55 5.65 -4.42
N LEU A 18 -17.17 6.44 -3.42
CA LEU A 18 -15.81 6.45 -2.86
C LEU A 18 -15.40 5.07 -2.34
N TYR A 19 -16.31 4.30 -1.73
CA TYR A 19 -16.05 2.92 -1.33
C TYR A 19 -15.81 2.01 -2.55
N LYS A 20 -16.74 1.97 -3.50
CA LYS A 20 -16.69 1.08 -4.68
C LYS A 20 -15.43 1.33 -5.52
N GLU A 21 -15.03 2.58 -5.70
CA GLU A 21 -13.84 2.98 -6.46
C GLU A 21 -12.53 2.58 -5.79
N ASN A 22 -12.47 2.63 -4.47
CA ASN A 22 -11.22 2.46 -3.72
C ASN A 22 -11.05 1.07 -3.08
N TYR A 23 -12.14 0.34 -2.83
CA TYR A 23 -12.14 -0.93 -2.11
C TYR A 23 -11.08 -1.92 -2.62
N LYS A 24 -11.06 -2.16 -3.93
CA LYS A 24 -10.13 -3.13 -4.57
C LYS A 24 -8.66 -2.73 -4.40
N HIS A 25 -8.35 -1.44 -4.26
CA HIS A 25 -6.99 -0.96 -4.00
C HIS A 25 -6.63 -1.11 -2.52
N VAL A 26 -7.50 -0.64 -1.62
CA VAL A 26 -7.27 -0.72 -0.16
C VAL A 26 -7.18 -2.18 0.28
N TYR A 27 -8.07 -3.05 -0.20
CA TYR A 27 -8.04 -4.49 0.09
C TYR A 27 -6.73 -5.13 -0.37
N LYS A 28 -6.22 -4.83 -1.57
CA LYS A 28 -4.90 -5.33 -2.02
C LYS A 28 -3.78 -4.89 -1.09
N VAL A 29 -3.77 -3.62 -0.67
CA VAL A 29 -2.76 -3.06 0.25
C VAL A 29 -2.81 -3.76 1.60
N VAL A 30 -4.00 -3.90 2.19
CA VAL A 30 -4.20 -4.55 3.49
C VAL A 30 -3.83 -6.04 3.41
N PHE A 31 -4.35 -6.75 2.41
CA PHE A 31 -4.09 -8.18 2.23
C PHE A 31 -2.59 -8.47 2.04
N PHE A 32 -1.89 -7.67 1.22
CA PHE A 32 -0.43 -7.78 1.07
C PHE A 32 0.35 -7.47 2.36
N ALA A 33 -0.25 -6.78 3.32
CA ALA A 33 0.39 -6.51 4.60
C ALA A 33 0.11 -7.61 5.65
N VAL A 34 -1.05 -8.29 5.62
CA VAL A 34 -1.49 -9.19 6.72
C VAL A 34 -1.72 -10.65 6.33
N HIS A 35 -1.77 -10.96 5.03
CA HIS A 35 -1.82 -12.31 4.43
C HIS A 35 -2.88 -13.26 4.96
N GLU A 36 -3.97 -12.69 5.46
CA GLU A 36 -5.05 -13.46 6.05
C GLU A 36 -6.37 -12.73 5.75
N LYS A 37 -7.31 -13.46 5.15
CA LYS A 37 -8.49 -12.88 4.54
C LYS A 37 -9.42 -12.20 5.55
N SER A 38 -9.71 -12.84 6.68
CA SER A 38 -10.61 -12.26 7.70
C SER A 38 -10.02 -11.00 8.31
N SER A 39 -8.74 -11.03 8.72
CA SER A 39 -7.98 -9.83 9.05
C SER A 39 -8.06 -8.75 7.96
N ALA A 40 -7.96 -9.11 6.68
CA ALA A 40 -8.01 -8.13 5.61
C ALA A 40 -9.40 -7.50 5.44
N ASP A 41 -10.47 -8.32 5.42
CA ASP A 41 -11.86 -7.86 5.36
C ASP A 41 -12.18 -6.92 6.55
N ASP A 42 -11.75 -7.27 7.77
CA ASP A 42 -11.95 -6.45 8.99
C ASP A 42 -11.18 -5.12 8.94
N LEU A 43 -9.89 -5.16 8.61
CA LEU A 43 -9.04 -3.95 8.58
C LEU A 43 -9.43 -3.00 7.44
N VAL A 44 -9.97 -3.50 6.32
CA VAL A 44 -10.51 -2.68 5.24
C VAL A 44 -11.80 -1.99 5.69
N GLN A 45 -12.73 -2.72 6.31
CA GLN A 45 -13.96 -2.12 6.85
C GLN A 45 -13.65 -1.04 7.89
N GLU A 46 -12.74 -1.31 8.82
CA GLU A 46 -12.28 -0.34 9.83
C GLU A 46 -11.56 0.87 9.19
N ALA A 47 -10.82 0.69 8.09
CA ALA A 47 -10.19 1.78 7.35
C ALA A 47 -11.22 2.72 6.72
N PHE A 48 -12.23 2.17 6.03
CA PHE A 48 -13.31 2.96 5.44
C PHE A 48 -14.21 3.60 6.50
N TYR A 49 -14.55 2.89 7.58
CA TYR A 49 -15.27 3.46 8.72
C TYR A 49 -14.52 4.68 9.31
N LYS A 50 -13.21 4.55 9.54
CA LYS A 50 -12.39 5.66 10.04
C LYS A 50 -12.24 6.80 9.04
N ALA A 51 -12.17 6.52 7.73
CA ALA A 51 -12.15 7.55 6.70
C ALA A 51 -13.47 8.34 6.69
N PHE A 52 -14.61 7.67 6.56
CA PHE A 52 -15.91 8.37 6.52
C PHE A 52 -16.23 9.09 7.84
N LYS A 53 -15.84 8.52 9.00
CA LYS A 53 -16.02 9.17 10.31
C LYS A 53 -15.23 10.46 10.50
N ASN A 54 -14.13 10.65 9.77
CA ASN A 54 -13.27 11.83 9.88
C ASN A 54 -13.25 12.64 8.58
N ILE A 55 -14.23 12.46 7.69
CA ILE A 55 -14.21 12.98 6.31
C ILE A 55 -14.04 14.50 6.25
N ASP A 56 -14.51 15.23 7.26
CA ASP A 56 -14.36 16.69 7.40
C ASP A 56 -12.89 17.16 7.52
N GLN A 57 -11.96 16.25 7.86
CA GLN A 57 -10.51 16.51 7.88
C GLN A 57 -9.88 16.43 6.48
N LEU A 58 -10.58 15.86 5.49
CA LEU A 58 -10.08 15.73 4.13
C LEU A 58 -10.38 17.02 3.34
N SER A 59 -9.40 17.93 3.29
CA SER A 59 -9.52 19.21 2.59
C SER A 59 -9.64 19.11 1.06
N ASP A 60 -9.48 17.92 0.47
CA ASP A 60 -9.49 17.68 -0.97
C ASP A 60 -9.97 16.26 -1.27
N GLY A 61 -11.19 16.13 -1.82
CA GLY A 61 -11.81 14.85 -2.15
C GLY A 61 -10.99 13.98 -3.11
N LYS A 62 -10.17 14.57 -4.00
CA LYS A 62 -9.29 13.81 -4.90
C LYS A 62 -8.27 12.96 -4.14
N LYS A 63 -7.90 13.39 -2.92
CA LYS A 63 -6.92 12.71 -2.06
C LYS A 63 -7.52 11.58 -1.22
N PHE A 64 -8.84 11.32 -1.31
CA PHE A 64 -9.51 10.28 -0.53
C PHE A 64 -8.81 8.92 -0.64
N LYS A 65 -8.41 8.50 -1.85
CA LYS A 65 -7.68 7.25 -2.10
C LYS A 65 -6.40 7.14 -1.27
N ALA A 66 -5.55 8.17 -1.32
CA ALA A 66 -4.29 8.19 -0.59
C ALA A 66 -4.52 8.20 0.93
N TRP A 67 -5.57 8.90 1.37
CA TRP A 67 -5.93 9.05 2.77
C TRP A 67 -6.48 7.75 3.39
N VAL A 68 -7.45 7.09 2.75
CA VAL A 68 -7.96 5.79 3.23
C VAL A 68 -6.87 4.71 3.20
N THR A 69 -5.98 4.73 2.20
CA THR A 69 -4.79 3.86 2.16
C THR A 69 -3.82 4.15 3.31
N ALA A 70 -3.59 5.41 3.68
CA ALA A 70 -2.74 5.74 4.85
C ALA A 70 -3.36 5.26 6.18
N ILE A 71 -4.68 5.38 6.33
CA ILE A 71 -5.42 4.81 7.48
C ILE A 71 -5.26 3.29 7.52
N ALA A 72 -5.47 2.62 6.39
CA ALA A 72 -5.35 1.16 6.26
C ALA A 72 -3.93 0.66 6.59
N ILE A 73 -2.87 1.33 6.11
CA ILE A 73 -1.48 0.99 6.42
C ILE A 73 -1.20 1.12 7.93
N ASN A 74 -1.74 2.15 8.60
CA ASN A 74 -1.63 2.28 10.06
C ASN A 74 -2.35 1.16 10.81
N LEU A 75 -3.53 0.74 10.35
CA LEU A 75 -4.24 -0.41 10.90
C LEU A 75 -3.45 -1.71 10.73
N CYS A 76 -2.83 -1.92 9.56
CA CYS A 76 -1.96 -3.08 9.30
C CYS A 76 -0.73 -3.11 10.22
N ARG A 77 -0.03 -1.96 10.38
CA ARG A 77 1.10 -1.82 11.33
C ARG A 77 0.72 -2.22 12.75
N ASN A 78 -0.45 -1.79 13.22
CA ASN A 78 -0.95 -2.15 14.55
C ASN A 78 -1.34 -3.62 14.63
N HIS A 79 -2.02 -4.15 13.60
CA HIS A 79 -2.42 -5.55 13.53
C HIS A 79 -1.23 -6.52 13.56
N MET A 80 -0.17 -6.23 12.79
CA MET A 80 1.06 -7.03 12.80
C MET A 80 1.78 -7.04 14.16
N LYS A 81 1.74 -5.93 14.91
CA LYS A 81 2.28 -5.88 16.29
C LYS A 81 1.52 -6.82 17.23
N VAL A 82 0.21 -6.96 17.04
CA VAL A 82 -0.64 -7.89 17.80
C VAL A 82 -0.46 -9.34 17.32
N ARG A 83 -0.17 -9.56 16.02
CA ARG A 83 -0.03 -10.88 15.38
C ARG A 83 1.21 -11.70 15.72
N LYS A 84 1.95 -11.37 16.79
CA LYS A 84 3.14 -12.09 17.29
C LYS A 84 3.02 -13.62 17.45
N ASN A 85 1.80 -14.19 17.37
CA ASN A 85 1.53 -15.60 17.57
C ASN A 85 1.30 -16.48 16.31
N LYS A 86 1.00 -15.95 15.10
CA LYS A 86 0.65 -16.83 13.94
C LYS A 86 1.14 -16.29 12.57
N GLU A 87 1.73 -17.19 11.78
CA GLU A 87 2.35 -16.98 10.44
C GLU A 87 1.34 -17.14 9.27
N LEU A 88 1.84 -16.97 8.02
CA LEU A 88 1.32 -17.36 6.67
C LEU A 88 1.12 -16.15 5.67
N PRO A 89 0.72 -16.30 4.37
CA PRO A 89 1.67 -16.19 3.24
C PRO A 89 1.14 -15.45 1.96
N LEU A 90 1.85 -15.56 0.82
CA LEU A 90 2.22 -14.37 0.02
C LEU A 90 1.85 -14.36 -1.50
N GLU A 91 0.98 -13.43 -1.98
CA GLU A 91 0.99 -12.68 -3.29
C GLU A 91 -0.29 -11.81 -3.51
N HIS A 92 -0.43 -10.79 -4.39
CA HIS A 92 0.37 -10.09 -5.44
C HIS A 92 0.26 -8.53 -5.28
N LEU A 93 0.84 -7.67 -6.16
CA LEU A 93 0.71 -6.18 -6.06
C LEU A 93 0.65 -5.33 -7.35
N GLY A 94 0.15 -4.08 -7.21
CA GLY A 94 0.17 -2.95 -8.17
C GLY A 94 -1.22 -2.32 -8.50
N GLU A 95 -1.41 -0.99 -8.67
CA GLU A 95 -0.63 0.22 -8.31
C GLU A 95 -1.45 1.55 -8.51
N HIS A 96 -0.88 2.72 -8.14
CA HIS A 96 -1.17 4.15 -8.52
C HIS A 96 -2.29 5.05 -7.93
N THR A 97 -1.94 6.35 -7.81
CA THR A 97 -2.72 7.55 -7.42
C THR A 97 -2.43 8.75 -8.38
N PRO A 98 -3.36 9.69 -8.65
CA PRO A 98 -3.12 10.85 -9.53
C PRO A 98 -3.33 12.24 -8.89
N ASP A 99 -2.45 13.21 -9.17
CA ASP A 99 -2.78 14.60 -9.58
C ASP A 99 -1.48 15.36 -9.96
N GLU A 100 -1.04 15.28 -11.23
CA GLU A 100 0.21 15.87 -11.72
C GLU A 100 0.08 16.38 -13.17
N SER A 101 0.97 17.28 -13.64
CA SER A 101 0.92 17.81 -15.01
C SER A 101 1.21 16.72 -16.06
N ALA A 102 0.80 16.91 -17.33
CA ALA A 102 0.96 15.87 -18.37
C ALA A 102 2.41 15.39 -18.55
N GLU A 103 3.38 16.30 -18.51
CA GLU A 103 4.82 15.99 -18.56
C GLU A 103 5.29 15.22 -17.31
N LYS A 104 4.79 15.61 -16.13
CA LYS A 104 5.13 14.96 -14.86
C LYS A 104 4.46 13.58 -14.75
N GLN A 105 3.24 13.40 -15.27
CA GLN A 105 2.58 12.10 -15.46
C GLN A 105 3.35 11.22 -16.44
N PHE A 106 3.87 11.77 -17.54
CA PHE A 106 4.72 11.02 -18.48
C PHE A 106 6.00 10.53 -17.78
N MET A 107 6.68 11.40 -17.03
CA MET A 107 7.85 11.04 -16.23
C MET A 107 7.51 10.02 -15.12
N GLN A 108 6.37 10.17 -14.43
CA GLN A 108 5.89 9.19 -13.46
C GLN A 108 5.63 7.83 -14.11
N ASN A 109 4.94 7.79 -15.25
CA ASN A 109 4.64 6.55 -15.97
C ASN A 109 5.90 5.87 -16.49
N LEU A 110 6.92 6.64 -16.89
CA LEU A 110 8.23 6.13 -17.29
C LEU A 110 8.96 5.48 -16.09
N VAL A 111 9.13 6.24 -15.00
CA VAL A 111 9.75 5.75 -13.75
C VAL A 111 8.99 4.55 -13.19
N ARG A 112 7.65 4.58 -13.22
CA ARG A 112 6.78 3.46 -12.86
C ARG A 112 7.05 2.24 -13.71
N SER A 113 7.13 2.39 -15.04
CA SER A 113 7.39 1.27 -15.96
C SER A 113 8.76 0.62 -15.71
N GLU A 114 9.80 1.43 -15.44
CA GLU A 114 11.12 0.94 -15.03
C GLU A 114 11.04 0.20 -13.67
N ILE A 115 10.38 0.78 -12.66
CA ILE A 115 10.18 0.15 -11.36
C ILE A 115 9.40 -1.17 -11.50
N GLU A 116 8.27 -1.20 -12.20
CA GLU A 116 7.47 -2.41 -12.47
C GLU A 116 8.32 -3.46 -13.20
N GLY A 117 9.15 -3.05 -14.16
CA GLY A 117 10.09 -3.93 -14.87
C GLY A 117 11.09 -4.60 -13.93
N ILE A 118 11.74 -3.81 -13.07
CA ILE A 118 12.71 -4.33 -12.07
C ILE A 118 12.00 -5.19 -11.02
N PHE A 119 10.82 -4.78 -10.54
CA PHE A 119 10.02 -5.54 -9.57
C PHE A 119 9.54 -6.88 -10.12
N LYS A 120 9.31 -7.04 -11.44
CA LYS A 120 9.01 -8.35 -12.04
C LYS A 120 10.16 -9.34 -11.87
N GLU A 121 11.41 -8.89 -11.88
CA GLU A 121 12.62 -9.73 -11.74
C GLU A 121 13.05 -10.00 -10.29
N LEU A 122 12.49 -9.28 -9.31
CA LEU A 122 12.60 -9.65 -7.91
C LEU A 122 11.77 -10.91 -7.63
N ASN A 123 12.24 -11.76 -6.72
CA ASN A 123 11.39 -12.82 -6.17
C ASN A 123 10.33 -12.19 -5.23
N TYR A 124 9.39 -12.98 -4.73
CA TYR A 124 8.34 -12.43 -3.88
C TYR A 124 8.89 -11.78 -2.60
N GLU A 125 9.72 -12.50 -1.84
CA GLU A 125 10.24 -12.05 -0.54
C GLU A 125 11.07 -10.75 -0.68
N GLU A 126 11.84 -10.62 -1.76
CA GLU A 126 12.59 -9.40 -2.11
C GLU A 126 11.66 -8.20 -2.34
N LYS A 127 10.48 -8.39 -2.96
CA LYS A 127 9.48 -7.33 -3.15
C LYS A 127 8.86 -6.95 -1.82
N GLU A 128 8.37 -7.93 -1.06
CA GLU A 128 7.68 -7.69 0.20
C GLU A 128 8.57 -6.99 1.22
N ILE A 129 9.82 -7.42 1.40
CA ILE A 129 10.73 -6.80 2.38
C ILE A 129 11.06 -5.34 2.00
N ILE A 130 11.18 -5.03 0.71
CA ILE A 130 11.31 -3.65 0.21
C ILE A 130 10.04 -2.85 0.49
N LEU A 131 8.86 -3.42 0.21
CA LEU A 131 7.59 -2.73 0.39
C LEU A 131 7.27 -2.49 1.86
N LEU A 132 7.43 -3.47 2.73
CA LEU A 132 7.36 -3.32 4.19
C LEU A 132 8.28 -2.19 4.65
N LYS A 133 9.54 -2.16 4.20
CA LYS A 133 10.51 -1.15 4.62
C LYS A 133 10.23 0.26 4.11
N TYR A 134 9.97 0.43 2.81
CA TYR A 134 10.00 1.73 2.14
C TYR A 134 8.61 2.27 1.75
N HIS A 135 7.63 1.39 1.51
CA HIS A 135 6.26 1.80 1.16
C HIS A 135 5.35 1.81 2.41
N PHE A 136 5.39 0.73 3.20
CA PHE A 136 4.64 0.62 4.45
C PHE A 136 5.42 1.12 5.67
N GLY A 137 6.68 1.54 5.52
CA GLY A 137 7.46 2.27 6.55
C GLY A 137 7.80 1.48 7.82
N PHE A 138 7.90 0.15 7.75
CA PHE A 138 8.27 -0.70 8.89
C PHE A 138 9.76 -0.56 9.25
N THR A 139 10.07 -0.61 10.54
CA THR A 139 11.45 -0.72 11.00
C THR A 139 12.04 -2.09 10.67
N SER A 140 13.37 -2.19 10.55
CA SER A 140 14.02 -3.49 10.33
C SER A 140 13.75 -4.48 11.48
N LYS A 141 13.45 -3.96 12.69
CA LYS A 141 13.02 -4.74 13.85
C LYS A 141 11.62 -5.32 13.67
N GLU A 142 10.63 -4.51 13.29
CA GLU A 142 9.26 -4.99 13.07
C GLU A 142 9.20 -6.02 11.93
N ILE A 143 9.99 -5.82 10.88
CA ILE A 143 10.17 -6.80 9.78
C ILE A 143 10.80 -8.10 10.28
N ALA A 144 11.80 -8.02 11.17
CA ALA A 144 12.46 -9.19 11.75
C ALA A 144 11.52 -10.01 12.64
N GLU A 145 10.74 -9.31 13.47
CA GLU A 145 9.69 -9.91 14.31
C GLU A 145 8.59 -10.57 13.46
N TYR A 146 8.18 -9.94 12.35
CA TYR A 146 7.16 -10.44 11.43
C TYR A 146 7.59 -11.72 10.70
N TYR A 147 8.78 -11.76 10.09
CA TYR A 147 9.31 -12.97 9.43
C TYR A 147 9.92 -14.00 10.40
N LYS A 148 9.98 -13.69 11.71
CA LYS A 148 10.69 -14.49 12.73
C LYS A 148 12.15 -14.79 12.39
N ILE A 149 12.85 -13.81 11.83
CA ILE A 149 14.30 -13.87 11.53
C ILE A 149 15.05 -12.81 12.33
N SER A 150 16.39 -12.82 12.30
CA SER A 150 17.18 -11.77 12.96
C SER A 150 17.15 -10.45 12.19
N MET A 151 17.42 -9.33 12.87
CA MET A 151 17.47 -8.01 12.24
C MET A 151 18.62 -7.90 11.23
N GLU A 152 19.72 -8.62 11.47
CA GLU A 152 20.85 -8.76 10.56
C GLU A 152 20.42 -9.47 9.27
N ASN A 153 19.62 -10.53 9.38
CA ASN A 153 19.07 -11.24 8.22
C ASN A 153 18.14 -10.32 7.39
N VAL A 154 17.28 -9.53 8.04
CA VAL A 154 16.48 -8.47 7.38
C VAL A 154 17.37 -7.47 6.66
N ASN A 155 18.41 -6.96 7.31
CA ASN A 155 19.30 -5.97 6.71
C ASN A 155 20.11 -6.56 5.53
N VAL A 156 20.52 -7.83 5.60
CA VAL A 156 21.15 -8.55 4.49
C VAL A 156 20.19 -8.76 3.32
N LYS A 157 18.94 -9.17 3.58
CA LYS A 157 17.89 -9.30 2.54
C LYS A 157 17.58 -7.95 1.88
N LEU A 158 17.41 -6.89 2.66
CA LEU A 158 17.22 -5.52 2.16
C LEU A 158 18.40 -5.03 1.32
N PHE A 159 19.65 -5.32 1.73
CA PHE A 159 20.85 -4.96 0.98
C PHE A 159 20.94 -5.72 -0.35
N ARG A 160 20.70 -7.04 -0.36
CA ARG A 160 20.65 -7.86 -1.58
C ARG A 160 19.57 -7.37 -2.55
N ALA A 161 18.36 -7.17 -2.06
CA ALA A 161 17.24 -6.70 -2.87
C ALA A 161 17.51 -5.29 -3.46
N LYS A 162 18.10 -4.37 -2.67
CA LYS A 162 18.54 -3.05 -3.15
C LYS A 162 19.64 -3.12 -4.22
N ASN A 163 20.65 -3.98 -4.04
CA ASN A 163 21.72 -4.11 -5.03
C ASN A 163 21.21 -4.74 -6.33
N LYS A 164 20.37 -5.78 -6.24
CA LYS A 164 19.70 -6.39 -7.39
C LYS A 164 18.84 -5.35 -8.14
N PHE A 165 18.10 -4.51 -7.42
CA PHE A 165 17.36 -3.38 -8.00
C PHE A 165 18.30 -2.40 -8.73
N LYS A 166 19.39 -1.98 -8.08
CA LYS A 166 20.39 -1.04 -8.64
C LYS A 166 21.07 -1.57 -9.90
N GLU A 167 21.53 -2.82 -9.89
CA GLU A 167 22.16 -3.46 -11.06
C GLU A 167 21.19 -3.55 -12.25
N LYS A 168 19.92 -3.84 -12.00
CA LYS A 168 18.90 -3.96 -13.06
C LYS A 168 18.55 -2.61 -13.64
N HIS A 169 18.38 -1.58 -12.81
CA HIS A 169 18.25 -0.19 -13.27
C HIS A 169 19.45 0.22 -14.16
N GLN A 170 20.69 -0.05 -13.73
CA GLN A 170 21.88 0.27 -14.53
C GLN A 170 21.92 -0.46 -15.88
N ARG A 171 21.49 -1.73 -15.92
CA ARG A 171 21.38 -2.51 -17.18
C ARG A 171 20.26 -2.02 -18.10
N GLN A 172 19.22 -1.37 -17.59
CA GLN A 172 18.14 -0.79 -18.39
C GLN A 172 18.56 0.59 -18.93
N SER A 173 19.11 1.47 -18.07
CA SER A 173 19.63 2.77 -18.49
C SER A 173 20.79 2.67 -19.49
N GLY A 174 21.64 1.63 -19.39
CA GLY A 174 22.75 1.38 -20.31
C GLY A 174 22.38 0.78 -21.67
N LYS A 175 21.09 0.57 -21.97
CA LYS A 175 20.60 0.08 -23.29
C LYS A 175 20.00 1.18 -24.17
N GLY A 176 20.05 2.44 -23.72
CA GLY A 176 19.53 3.61 -24.44
C GLY A 176 20.62 4.58 -24.91
N ALA A 177 21.87 4.13 -25.05
CA ALA A 177 23.03 4.90 -25.51
C ALA A 177 23.69 4.19 -26.70
#